data_AF-G8ZQ05-F1
#
_entry.id   AF-G8ZQ05-F1
#
_cell.length_a   1.000
_cell.length_b   1.000
_cell.length_c   1.000
_cell.angle_alpha   90.00
_cell.angle_beta   90.00
_cell.angle_gamma   90.00
#
_symmetry.space_group_name_H-M   'P 1'
#
loop_
_entity.id
_entity.type
_entity.pdbx_description
1 polymer ?
#
loop_
_entity_poly.entity_id
_entity_poly.type
_entity_poly.pdbx_seq_one_letter_code
_entity_poly.pdbx_strand_id
1 'polypeptide(L)'
;MADPIYPYVALLNLVKLFTTLSAIPETYSPLLLPLYCEIKKNDQLSFEALKNCKEIFAKWNNGEDDVEEEVVKRCMDMWLTINGEDYILKKPLSSIPNITRQEAETNDYVGESELQRIEFDPITNEPIKNPLGNLIIEEVEATEYVGSDDDHR
;
A
#
# COMPACT_ATOMS: atom_id res chain seq x y z
N MET A 1 -13.38 -4.48 -19.22
CA MET A 1 -12.06 -4.23 -19.84
C MET A 1 -11.17 -5.38 -19.42
N ALA A 2 -10.43 -6.00 -20.34
CA ALA A 2 -9.48 -7.05 -19.98
C ALA A 2 -8.23 -6.38 -19.39
N ASP A 3 -7.75 -6.88 -18.25
CA ASP A 3 -6.50 -6.41 -17.68
C ASP A 3 -5.35 -6.73 -18.65
N PRO A 4 -4.40 -5.80 -18.85
CA PRO A 4 -3.23 -6.06 -19.69
C PRO A 4 -2.43 -7.23 -19.12
N ILE A 5 -2.26 -8.29 -19.92
CA ILE A 5 -1.41 -9.43 -19.54
C ILE A 5 0.04 -9.07 -19.85
N TYR A 6 0.86 -8.94 -18.81
CA TYR A 6 2.29 -8.69 -18.96
C TYR A 6 3.05 -10.01 -19.12
N PRO A 7 3.92 -10.14 -20.14
CA PRO A 7 4.70 -11.36 -20.33
C PRO A 7 5.72 -11.53 -19.20
N TYR A 8 5.87 -12.76 -18.69
CA TYR A 8 6.80 -13.10 -17.60
C TYR A 8 8.23 -12.55 -17.83
N VAL A 9 8.74 -12.62 -19.05
CA VAL A 9 10.08 -12.12 -19.41
C VAL A 9 10.20 -10.61 -19.17
N ALA A 10 9.15 -9.84 -19.44
CA ALA A 10 9.15 -8.40 -19.18
C ALA A 10 9.15 -8.10 -17.67
N LEU A 11 8.36 -8.84 -16.89
CA LEU A 11 8.34 -8.70 -15.43
C LEU A 11 9.67 -9.11 -14.79
N LEU A 12 10.30 -10.19 -15.28
CA LEU A 12 11.64 -10.60 -14.85
C LEU A 12 12.70 -9.53 -15.16
N ASN A 13 12.65 -8.93 -16.36
CA ASN A 13 13.55 -7.84 -16.72
C ASN A 13 13.33 -6.61 -15.84
N LEU A 14 12.08 -6.30 -15.49
CA LEU A 14 11.77 -5.24 -14.53
C LEU A 14 12.42 -5.52 -13.18
N VAL A 15 12.23 -6.70 -12.59
CA VAL A 15 12.84 -7.09 -11.30
C VAL A 15 14.37 -6.96 -11.31
N LYS A 16 15.01 -7.18 -12.46
CA LYS A 16 16.46 -7.05 -12.61
C LYS A 16 16.95 -5.61 -12.81
N LEU A 17 16.12 -4.72 -13.36
CA LEU A 17 16.54 -3.40 -13.82
C LEU A 17 15.86 -2.24 -13.07
N PHE A 18 14.89 -2.49 -12.19
CA PHE A 18 14.12 -1.42 -11.55
C PHE A 18 14.95 -0.48 -10.65
N THR A 19 16.10 -0.96 -10.18
CA THR A 19 17.10 -0.17 -9.44
C THR A 19 18.03 0.64 -10.34
N THR A 20 18.01 0.42 -11.66
CA THR A 20 18.86 1.11 -12.62
C THR A 20 18.11 2.31 -13.22
N LEU A 21 18.37 3.52 -12.71
CA LEU A 21 17.68 4.74 -13.15
C LEU A 21 17.89 5.07 -14.64
N SER A 22 18.99 4.64 -15.25
CA SER A 22 19.21 4.78 -16.69
C SER A 22 18.36 3.85 -17.54
N ALA A 23 17.93 2.70 -16.98
CA ALA A 23 17.04 1.76 -17.65
C ALA A 23 15.57 2.15 -17.45
N ILE A 24 15.22 2.64 -16.25
CA ILE A 24 13.88 3.12 -15.92
C ILE A 24 14.00 4.52 -15.29
N PRO A 25 13.87 5.58 -16.08
CA PRO A 25 13.91 6.95 -15.57
C PRO A 25 12.85 7.23 -14.51
N GLU A 26 13.11 8.17 -13.60
CA GLU A 26 12.20 8.59 -12.52
C GLU A 26 10.79 8.97 -13.03
N THR A 27 10.69 9.54 -14.23
CA THR A 27 9.42 9.91 -14.86
C THR A 27 8.46 8.73 -15.04
N TYR A 28 8.96 7.50 -15.03
CA TYR A 28 8.16 6.28 -15.16
C TYR A 28 7.77 5.66 -13.83
N SER A 29 8.30 6.13 -12.69
CA SER A 29 8.01 5.56 -11.36
C SER A 29 6.51 5.47 -11.03
N PRO A 30 5.66 6.48 -11.33
CA PRO A 30 4.22 6.38 -11.10
C PRO A 30 3.52 5.27 -11.91
N LEU A 31 4.13 4.80 -12.99
CA LEU A 31 3.59 3.77 -13.88
C LEU A 31 4.01 2.36 -13.47
N LEU A 32 4.83 2.20 -12.43
CA LEU A 32 5.36 0.90 -12.00
C LEU A 32 4.37 0.11 -11.13
N LEU A 33 3.44 0.78 -10.44
CA LEU A 33 2.52 0.13 -9.51
C LEU A 33 1.73 -1.04 -10.13
N PRO A 34 1.12 -0.91 -11.34
CA PRO A 34 0.45 -2.05 -11.97
C PRO A 34 1.38 -3.24 -12.22
N LEU A 35 2.66 -2.98 -12.54
CA LEU A 35 3.65 -4.03 -12.78
C LEU A 35 4.05 -4.74 -11.47
N TYR A 36 4.10 -4.01 -10.35
CA TYR A 36 4.35 -4.58 -9.03
C TYR A 36 3.20 -5.50 -8.60
N CYS A 37 1.95 -5.12 -8.90
CA CYS A 37 0.79 -5.98 -8.68
C CYS A 37 0.87 -7.28 -9.48
N GLU A 38 1.39 -7.25 -10.71
CA GLU A 38 1.63 -8.48 -11.48
C GLU A 38 2.78 -9.32 -10.94
N ILE A 39 3.87 -8.69 -10.48
CA ILE A 39 4.98 -9.38 -9.81
C ILE A 39 4.47 -10.11 -8.56
N LYS A 40 3.62 -9.46 -7.75
CA LYS A 40 3.02 -10.03 -6.53
C LYS A 40 2.29 -11.35 -6.80
N LYS A 41 1.65 -11.50 -7.97
CA LYS A 41 0.92 -12.72 -8.35
C LYS A 41 1.85 -13.90 -8.64
N ASN A 42 3.17 -13.68 -8.74
CA ASN A 42 4.17 -14.69 -9.05
C ASN A 42 5.18 -14.83 -7.91
N ASP A 43 5.17 -15.97 -7.21
CA ASP A 43 6.00 -16.21 -6.03
C ASP A 43 7.50 -16.07 -6.32
N GLN A 44 7.96 -16.55 -7.48
CA GLN A 44 9.38 -16.50 -7.83
C GLN A 44 9.85 -15.06 -8.07
N LEU A 45 9.06 -14.29 -8.84
CA LEU A 45 9.38 -12.89 -9.10
C LEU A 45 9.26 -12.04 -7.83
N SER A 46 8.26 -12.33 -6.99
CA SER A 46 8.08 -11.68 -5.69
C SER A 46 9.27 -11.91 -4.78
N PHE A 47 9.74 -13.16 -4.68
CA PHE A 47 10.93 -13.49 -3.90
C PHE A 47 12.18 -12.75 -4.39
N GLU A 48 12.42 -12.74 -5.71
CA GLU A 48 13.58 -12.06 -6.31
C GLU A 48 13.50 -10.53 -6.12
N ALA A 49 12.31 -9.95 -6.32
CA ALA A 49 12.03 -8.53 -6.06
C ALA A 49 12.31 -8.13 -4.61
N LEU A 50 11.77 -8.87 -3.65
CA LEU A 50 11.97 -8.61 -2.22
C LEU A 50 13.43 -8.76 -1.80
N LYS A 51 14.14 -9.75 -2.37
CA LYS A 51 15.58 -9.91 -2.15
C LYS A 51 16.35 -8.67 -2.61
N ASN A 52 16.08 -8.18 -3.82
CA ASN A 52 16.73 -6.97 -4.34
C ASN A 52 16.41 -5.75 -3.47
N CYS A 53 15.15 -5.59 -3.03
CA CYS A 53 14.76 -4.50 -2.12
C CYS A 53 15.52 -4.55 -0.79
N LYS A 54 15.69 -5.74 -0.18
CA LYS A 54 16.47 -5.90 1.06
C LYS A 54 17.91 -5.46 0.90
N GLU A 55 18.54 -5.78 -0.23
CA GLU A 55 19.92 -5.39 -0.52
C GLU A 55 20.04 -3.86 -0.59
N ILE A 56 19.11 -3.20 -1.30
CA ILE A 56 19.04 -1.73 -1.37
C ILE A 56 18.81 -1.10 0.01
N PHE A 57 17.86 -1.62 0.79
CA PHE A 57 17.60 -1.11 2.14
C PHE A 57 18.79 -1.29 3.08
N ALA A 58 19.53 -2.40 2.96
CA ALA A 58 20.74 -2.62 3.74
C ALA A 58 21.81 -1.58 3.41
N LYS A 59 22.08 -1.34 2.13
CA LYS A 59 23.02 -0.30 1.68
C LYS A 59 22.63 1.08 2.17
N TRP A 60 21.35 1.46 2.01
CA TRP A 60 20.83 2.75 2.48
C TRP A 60 21.00 2.92 3.99
N ASN A 61 20.65 1.89 4.77
CA ASN A 61 20.77 1.90 6.22
C ASN A 61 22.22 1.92 6.72
N ASN A 62 23.16 1.41 5.91
CA ASN A 62 24.60 1.49 6.18
C ASN A 62 25.20 2.85 5.78
N GLY A 63 24.44 3.70 5.09
CA GLY A 63 24.91 5.01 4.63
C GLY A 63 25.85 4.93 3.43
N GLU A 64 25.68 3.92 2.57
CA GLU A 64 26.41 3.86 1.31
C GLU A 64 25.90 4.96 0.37
N ASP A 65 26.81 5.80 -0.14
CA ASP A 65 26.49 6.95 -1.00
C ASP A 65 26.16 6.56 -2.46
N ASP A 66 26.25 5.26 -2.80
CA ASP A 66 26.01 4.73 -4.14
C ASP A 66 24.52 4.40 -4.42
N VAL A 67 23.64 4.59 -3.44
CA VAL A 67 22.21 4.34 -3.59
C VAL A 67 21.45 5.66 -3.71
N GLU A 68 20.88 5.91 -4.88
CA GLU A 68 20.02 7.06 -5.09
C GLU A 68 18.69 6.93 -4.34
N GLU A 69 18.18 8.05 -3.80
CA GLU A 69 16.94 8.08 -3.02
C GLU A 69 15.73 7.52 -3.79
N GLU A 70 15.67 7.78 -5.10
CA GLU A 70 14.60 7.29 -5.97
C GLU A 70 14.57 5.75 -6.08
N VAL A 71 15.74 5.11 -6.03
CA VAL A 71 15.83 3.65 -6.01
C VAL A 71 15.22 3.10 -4.73
N VAL A 72 15.47 3.76 -3.60
CA VAL A 72 14.89 3.37 -2.31
C VAL A 72 13.37 3.56 -2.30
N LYS A 73 12.85 4.65 -2.89
CA LYS A 73 11.39 4.88 -3.03
C LYS A 73 10.72 3.76 -3.81
N ARG A 74 11.28 3.38 -4.96
CA ARG A 74 10.77 2.25 -5.76
C ARG A 74 10.80 0.93 -5.00
N CYS A 75 11.87 0.68 -4.25
CA CYS A 75 11.95 -0.49 -3.38
C CYS A 75 10.89 -0.46 -2.28
N MET A 76 10.59 0.71 -1.70
CA MET A 76 9.50 0.85 -0.72
C MET A 76 8.14 0.55 -1.35
N ASP A 77 7.81 1.14 -2.51
CA ASP A 77 6.55 0.91 -3.21
C ASP A 77 6.36 -0.58 -3.57
N MET A 78 7.42 -1.22 -4.07
CA MET A 78 7.41 -2.64 -4.41
C MET A 78 7.26 -3.51 -3.16
N TRP A 79 7.98 -3.19 -2.08
CA TRP A 79 7.90 -3.90 -0.80
C TRP A 79 6.49 -3.84 -0.21
N LEU A 80 5.91 -2.63 -0.13
CA LEU A 80 4.55 -2.41 0.34
C LEU A 80 3.54 -3.18 -0.52
N THR A 81 3.71 -3.15 -1.84
CA THR A 81 2.80 -3.86 -2.76
C THR A 81 2.81 -5.37 -2.49
N ILE A 82 4.01 -5.97 -2.38
CA ILE A 82 4.16 -7.43 -2.25
C ILE A 82 3.81 -7.91 -0.84
N ASN A 83 4.41 -7.31 0.20
CA ASN A 83 4.24 -7.75 1.59
C ASN A 83 2.97 -7.19 2.25
N GLY A 84 2.42 -6.08 1.75
CA GLY A 84 1.27 -5.40 2.35
C GLY A 84 1.61 -4.54 3.58
N GLU A 85 2.89 -4.38 3.91
CA GLU A 85 3.38 -3.60 5.04
C GLU A 85 4.59 -2.74 4.66
N ASP A 86 4.77 -1.62 5.34
CA ASP A 86 5.91 -0.73 5.12
C ASP A 86 7.22 -1.31 5.67
N TYR A 87 8.33 -1.07 4.95
CA TYR A 87 9.66 -1.34 5.48
C TYR A 87 10.16 -0.17 6.33
N ILE A 88 10.58 -0.45 7.56
CA ILE A 88 11.11 0.58 8.47
C ILE A 88 12.60 0.82 8.17
N LEU A 89 12.90 1.94 7.48
CA LEU A 89 14.28 2.40 7.27
C LEU A 89 14.87 2.98 8.56
N LYS A 90 16.16 2.74 8.80
CA LYS A 90 16.91 3.35 9.92
C LYS A 90 17.26 4.80 9.64
N LYS A 91 17.51 5.13 8.37
CA LYS A 91 17.78 6.47 7.89
C LYS A 91 16.56 6.97 7.09
N PRO A 92 15.93 8.09 7.48
CA PRO A 92 14.79 8.63 6.76
C PRO A 92 15.21 9.12 5.36
N LEU A 93 14.30 9.04 4.39
CA LEU A 93 14.47 9.66 3.08
C LEU A 93 14.32 11.18 3.21
N SER A 94 15.12 11.94 2.45
CA SER A 94 15.13 13.42 2.48
C SER A 94 13.78 14.01 2.08
N SER A 95 13.09 13.31 1.19
CA SER A 95 11.73 13.58 0.78
C SER A 95 11.04 12.23 0.65
N ILE A 96 10.58 11.65 1.77
CA ILE A 96 9.37 10.82 1.66
C ILE A 96 8.36 11.81 1.06
N PRO A 97 7.90 11.67 -0.22
CA PRO A 97 6.66 12.36 -0.55
C PRO A 97 5.75 11.86 0.55
N ASN A 98 5.28 12.75 1.42
CA ASN A 98 4.28 12.36 2.38
C ASN A 98 3.26 11.61 1.52
N ILE A 99 3.26 10.27 1.59
CA ILE A 99 2.02 9.55 1.54
C ILE A 99 1.37 10.21 2.71
N THR A 100 0.60 11.25 2.38
CA THR A 100 -0.54 11.59 3.15
C THR A 100 -1.20 10.21 3.23
N ARG A 101 -0.97 9.50 4.34
CA ARG A 101 -2.07 9.21 5.21
C ARG A 101 -2.88 10.50 5.19
N GLN A 102 -3.74 10.63 4.19
CA GLN A 102 -5.03 11.16 4.45
C GLN A 102 -5.62 10.09 5.37
N GLU A 103 -5.21 10.12 6.64
CA GLU A 103 -6.22 10.40 7.64
C GLU A 103 -6.98 11.56 7.05
N ALA A 104 -8.07 11.23 6.35
CA ALA A 104 -8.97 12.23 5.86
C ALA A 104 -9.54 12.84 7.15
N GLU A 105 -8.82 13.79 7.73
CA GLU A 105 -9.45 14.85 8.48
C GLU A 105 -10.49 15.40 7.50
N THR A 106 -11.73 15.04 7.78
CA THR A 106 -12.90 15.29 6.94
C THR A 106 -13.27 16.78 7.00
N ASN A 107 -12.30 17.65 7.25
CA ASN A 107 -12.45 19.08 7.49
C ASN A 107 -11.96 19.93 6.30
N ASP A 108 -11.09 19.41 5.43
CA ASP A 108 -10.56 20.20 4.30
C ASP A 108 -11.40 20.11 3.01
N TYR A 109 -12.53 19.39 3.04
CA TYR A 109 -13.57 19.49 2.02
C TYR A 109 -14.65 20.54 2.35
N VAL A 110 -14.35 21.50 3.23
CA VAL A 110 -15.19 22.69 3.40
C VAL A 110 -14.66 23.79 2.49
N GLY A 111 -14.91 23.59 1.20
CA GLY A 111 -14.57 24.53 0.13
C GLY A 111 -15.52 24.36 -1.04
N GLU A 112 -16.80 24.69 -0.81
CA GLU A 112 -17.84 24.94 -1.81
C GLU A 112 -18.36 23.74 -2.62
N SER A 113 -18.93 22.76 -1.90
CA SER A 113 -20.25 22.20 -2.24
C SER A 113 -20.73 21.37 -1.05
N GLU A 114 -21.66 21.91 -0.27
CA GLU A 114 -22.38 21.18 0.77
C GLU A 114 -23.20 20.04 0.16
N LEU A 115 -22.57 18.90 -0.11
CA LEU A 115 -23.28 17.63 -0.23
C LEU A 115 -23.32 16.99 1.16
N GLN A 116 -24.07 17.62 2.07
CA GLN A 116 -24.55 16.91 3.24
C GLN A 116 -25.45 15.79 2.75
N ARG A 117 -25.05 14.55 3.02
CA ARG A 117 -25.88 13.38 2.72
C ARG A 117 -27.05 13.40 3.72
N ILE A 118 -28.18 13.98 3.31
CA ILE A 118 -29.39 14.06 4.12
C ILE A 118 -29.99 12.65 4.16
N GLU A 119 -29.90 12.00 5.32
CA GLU A 119 -30.60 10.74 5.58
C GLU A 119 -32.01 11.06 6.11
N PHE A 120 -33.01 10.37 5.56
CA PHE A 120 -34.41 10.54 5.92
C PHE A 120 -34.89 9.34 6.72
N ASP A 121 -35.71 9.57 7.72
CA ASP A 121 -36.40 8.51 8.45
C ASP A 121 -37.33 7.76 7.47
N PRO A 122 -37.22 6.42 7.35
CA PRO A 122 -37.93 5.65 6.33
C PRO A 122 -39.46 5.61 6.53
N ILE A 123 -39.97 6.06 7.68
CA ILE A 123 -41.40 6.06 8.02
C ILE A 123 -41.97 7.48 7.92
N THR A 124 -41.27 8.47 8.47
CA THR A 124 -41.75 9.86 8.55
C THR A 124 -41.25 10.73 7.39
N ASN A 125 -40.23 10.26 6.66
CA ASN A 125 -39.59 10.93 5.54
C ASN A 125 -39.02 12.32 5.92
N GLU A 126 -38.70 12.52 7.21
CA GLU A 126 -38.10 13.74 7.74
C GLU A 126 -36.56 13.60 7.86
N PRO A 127 -35.79 14.70 7.75
CA PRO A 127 -34.33 14.67 7.87
C PRO A 127 -33.85 14.29 9.27
N ILE A 128 -32.96 13.30 9.35
CA ILE A 128 -32.34 12.86 10.61
C ILE A 128 -31.23 13.83 10.99
N LYS A 129 -31.37 14.52 12.13
CA LYS A 129 -30.46 15.61 12.55
C LYS A 129 -29.09 15.13 13.06
N ASN A 130 -28.90 13.85 13.36
CA ASN A 130 -27.62 13.28 13.77
C ASN A 130 -27.56 11.77 13.50
N PRO A 131 -27.34 11.34 12.24
CA PRO A 131 -27.42 9.93 11.85
C PRO A 131 -26.36 9.05 12.53
N LEU A 132 -25.26 9.64 13.00
CA LEU A 132 -24.15 8.94 13.66
C LEU A 132 -24.18 9.06 15.19
N GLY A 133 -25.18 9.73 15.78
CA GLY A 133 -25.22 10.02 17.21
C GLY A 133 -25.29 8.78 18.12
N ASN A 134 -25.62 7.61 17.56
CA ASN A 134 -25.71 6.34 18.28
C ASN A 134 -24.66 5.30 17.82
N LEU A 135 -23.65 5.72 17.04
CA LEU A 135 -22.58 4.81 16.63
C LEU A 135 -21.65 4.56 17.82
N ILE A 136 -21.82 3.43 18.50
CA ILE A 136 -20.86 2.91 19.48
C ILE A 136 -20.00 1.88 18.74
N ILE A 137 -18.71 2.16 18.59
CA ILE A 137 -17.74 1.25 18.00
C ILE A 137 -17.07 0.49 19.15
N GLU A 138 -17.40 -0.78 19.31
CA GLU A 138 -16.64 -1.69 20.18
C GLU A 138 -15.58 -2.41 19.34
N GLU A 139 -14.32 -2.31 19.77
CA GLU A 139 -13.24 -3.11 19.22
C GLU A 139 -13.39 -4.55 19.75
N VAL A 140 -13.73 -5.48 18.86
CA VAL A 140 -13.76 -6.92 19.17
C VAL A 140 -12.46 -7.57 18.68
N GLU A 141 -11.62 -8.01 19.62
CA GLU A 141 -10.47 -8.86 19.33
C GLU A 141 -10.98 -10.23 18.86
N ALA A 142 -10.80 -10.53 17.57
CA ALA A 142 -11.14 -11.83 17.01
C ALA A 142 -10.08 -12.86 17.41
N THR A 143 -10.31 -13.59 18.50
CA THR A 143 -9.54 -14.79 18.80
C THR A 143 -10.06 -15.95 17.95
N GLU A 144 -9.18 -16.60 17.19
CA GLU A 144 -9.52 -17.85 16.51
C GLU A 144 -10.03 -18.88 17.52
N TYR A 145 -11.24 -19.39 17.30
CA TYR A 145 -11.79 -20.50 18.08
C TYR A 145 -11.05 -21.78 17.68
N VAL A 146 -10.13 -22.24 18.52
CA VAL A 146 -9.57 -23.59 18.41
C VAL A 146 -10.57 -24.54 19.05
N GLY A 147 -11.35 -25.22 18.21
CA GLY A 147 -12.20 -26.32 18.67
C GLY A 147 -11.30 -27.42 19.25
N SER A 148 -11.32 -27.58 20.56
CA SER A 148 -10.86 -28.80 21.20
C SER A 148 -11.90 -29.88 20.90
N ASP A 149 -11.63 -30.71 19.90
CA ASP A 149 -12.19 -32.06 19.82
C ASP A 149 -11.65 -32.87 21.00
N ASP A 150 -12.18 -32.63 22.20
CA ASP A 150 -12.06 -33.54 23.33
C ASP A 150 -13.24 -34.51 23.29
N ASP A 151 -13.04 -35.51 22.44
CA ASP A 151 -13.73 -36.78 22.46
C ASP A 151 -13.28 -37.55 23.72
N HIS A 152 -13.94 -37.34 24.86
CA HIS A 152 -13.79 -38.20 26.04
C HIS A 152 -15.12 -38.82 26.46
N ARG A 153 -15.27 -40.03 25.94
CA ARG A 153 -16.21 -41.07 26.32
C ARG A 153 -15.82 -41.73 27.64
#